data_AF-A0A6C0B1J7-F1
#
_entry.id   AF-A0A6C0B1J7-F1
#
_cell.length_a   1.000
_cell.length_b   1.000
_cell.length_c   1.000
_cell.angle_alpha   90.00
_cell.angle_beta   90.00
_cell.angle_gamma   90.00
#
_symmetry.space_group_name_H-M   'P 1'
#
loop_
_entity.id
_entity.type
_entity.pdbx_description
1 polymer ?
#
loop_
_entity_poly.entity_id
_entity_poly.type
_entity_poly.pdbx_seq_one_letter_code
_entity_poly.pdbx_strand_id
1 'polypeptide(L)'
;MDSSYFSLLIFILITILYYLLVKPKLTIHDLTSEAYTAYSSRSNTLLACYFLLVVISQLLMNSMVIINTCGGSLTQNFGAAFLLTVIPWFFIFGMVIIVLIMFPGFKSAFSNVIGYFAVSNSANNTLTTLLMNTDLTKTIDESTSGDEEQNKNLKSAAEAIIKLCGNMSILINQIVPGNFTEYWSMLTPLMKPEYQKDGDTMLKQQLLDIVVLRDNIGEAMWYVYTAILLISITQYNIMKRGCVGDLATLQTNHDQYLEQEATTQAANEKAKSTVYTY
;
A
#
# COMPACT_ATOMS: atom_id res chain seq x y z
N MET A 1 17.75 14.77 10.43
CA MET A 1 17.14 13.56 9.85
C MET A 1 17.55 13.50 8.40
N ASP A 2 18.06 12.37 7.91
CA ASP A 2 18.35 12.25 6.48
C ASP A 2 17.07 12.50 5.69
N SER A 3 17.17 13.34 4.66
CA SER A 3 16.03 13.76 3.85
C SER A 3 15.28 12.59 3.20
N SER A 4 15.94 11.43 3.09
CA SER A 4 15.40 10.12 2.70
C SER A 4 14.28 9.66 3.62
N TYR A 5 14.55 9.67 4.93
CA TYR A 5 13.58 9.22 5.93
C TYR A 5 12.37 10.14 5.98
N PHE A 6 12.59 11.44 5.83
CA PHE A 6 11.49 12.40 5.81
C PHE A 6 10.61 12.23 4.55
N SER A 7 11.22 12.02 3.39
CA SER A 7 10.49 11.75 2.13
C SER A 7 9.67 10.45 2.20
N LEU A 8 10.25 9.41 2.81
CA LEU A 8 9.59 8.13 3.03
C LEU A 8 8.45 8.26 4.04
N LEU A 9 8.65 9.01 5.12
CA LEU A 9 7.61 9.25 6.13
C LEU A 9 6.40 9.96 5.52
N ILE A 10 6.61 11.02 4.74
CA ILE A 10 5.50 11.70 4.05
C ILE A 10 4.79 10.74 3.09
N PHE A 11 5.53 9.95 2.32
CA PHE A 11 4.94 8.95 1.43
C PHE A 11 4.05 7.95 2.19
N ILE A 12 4.55 7.40 3.30
CA ILE A 12 3.81 6.43 4.12
C ILE A 12 2.54 7.08 4.69
N LEU A 13 2.63 8.32 5.20
CA LEU A 13 1.46 9.03 5.72
C LEU A 13 0.40 9.26 4.64
N ILE A 14 0.80 9.73 3.45
CA ILE A 14 -0.13 9.92 2.31
C ILE A 14 -0.77 8.58 1.93
N THR A 15 0.02 7.49 1.88
CA THR A 15 -0.46 6.15 1.55
C THR A 15 -1.47 5.66 2.58
N ILE A 16 -1.18 5.78 3.88
CA ILE A 16 -2.10 5.39 4.96
C ILE A 16 -3.40 6.20 4.87
N LEU A 17 -3.31 7.53 4.72
CA LEU A 17 -4.49 8.39 4.59
C LEU A 17 -5.34 8.02 3.37
N TYR A 18 -4.70 7.67 2.25
CA TYR A 18 -5.39 7.20 1.06
C TYR A 18 -6.23 5.95 1.37
N TYR A 19 -5.65 4.91 1.96
CA TYR A 19 -6.38 3.66 2.25
C TYR A 19 -7.43 3.81 3.37
N LEU A 20 -7.22 4.69 4.35
CA LEU A 20 -8.14 4.87 5.46
C LEU A 20 -9.32 5.78 5.13
N LEU A 21 -9.10 6.85 4.36
CA LEU A 21 -10.08 7.94 4.20
C LEU A 21 -10.55 8.13 2.76
N VAL A 22 -9.70 7.87 1.77
CA VAL A 22 -9.97 8.26 0.37
C VAL A 22 -10.45 7.09 -0.47
N LYS A 23 -9.81 5.92 -0.35
CA LYS A 23 -10.13 4.73 -1.15
C LYS A 23 -11.57 4.30 -0.85
N PRO A 24 -12.43 4.16 -1.89
CA PRO A 24 -13.81 3.75 -1.67
C PRO A 24 -13.86 2.33 -1.10
N LYS A 25 -14.80 2.08 -0.20
CA LYS A 25 -15.03 0.75 0.37
C LYS A 25 -15.88 -0.07 -0.61
N LEU A 26 -15.48 -1.31 -0.85
CA LEU A 26 -16.22 -2.25 -1.68
C LEU A 26 -17.30 -2.94 -0.84
N THR A 27 -18.55 -2.83 -1.27
CA THR A 27 -19.69 -3.48 -0.60
C THR A 27 -20.22 -4.64 -1.42
N ILE A 28 -21.05 -5.51 -0.83
CA ILE A 28 -21.71 -6.61 -1.57
C ILE A 28 -22.53 -6.09 -2.75
N HIS A 29 -23.16 -4.91 -2.62
CA HIS A 29 -23.95 -4.30 -3.70
C HIS A 29 -23.07 -3.95 -4.91
N ASP A 30 -21.82 -3.56 -4.66
CA ASP A 30 -20.84 -3.22 -5.68
C ASP A 30 -20.30 -4.45 -6.42
N LEU A 31 -20.62 -5.68 -5.98
CA LEU A 31 -20.22 -6.90 -6.69
C LEU A 31 -21.12 -7.22 -7.90
N THR A 32 -22.20 -6.46 -8.11
CA THR A 32 -23.02 -6.54 -9.32
C THR A 32 -22.30 -5.88 -10.51
N SER A 33 -22.48 -6.37 -11.73
CA SER A 33 -21.69 -5.93 -12.90
C SER A 33 -21.78 -4.42 -13.16
N GLU A 34 -22.96 -3.83 -13.02
CA GLU A 34 -23.19 -2.40 -13.20
C GLU A 34 -22.55 -1.56 -12.09
N ALA A 35 -22.82 -1.90 -10.82
CA ALA A 35 -22.27 -1.18 -9.68
C ALA A 35 -20.74 -1.32 -9.59
N TYR A 36 -20.20 -2.49 -9.96
CA TYR A 36 -18.76 -2.74 -9.99
C TYR A 36 -18.03 -1.82 -10.96
N THR A 37 -18.63 -1.56 -12.12
CA THR A 37 -18.06 -0.65 -13.12
C THR A 37 -17.99 0.79 -12.58
N ALA A 38 -19.06 1.23 -11.90
CA ALA A 38 -19.11 2.55 -11.27
C ALA A 38 -18.09 2.66 -10.11
N TYR A 39 -18.03 1.65 -9.26
CA TYR A 39 -17.05 1.54 -8.18
C TYR A 39 -15.62 1.58 -8.72
N SER A 40 -15.31 0.77 -9.74
CA SER A 40 -13.99 0.67 -10.34
C SER A 40 -13.55 2.01 -10.94
N SER A 41 -14.44 2.69 -11.68
CA SER A 41 -14.15 4.02 -12.25
C SER A 41 -13.84 5.06 -11.16
N ARG A 42 -14.65 5.10 -10.10
CA ARG A 42 -14.41 6.00 -8.94
C ARG A 42 -13.10 5.66 -8.23
N SER A 43 -12.84 4.38 -7.97
CA SER A 43 -11.62 3.89 -7.34
C SER A 43 -10.38 4.28 -8.15
N ASN A 44 -10.40 4.06 -9.47
CA ASN A 44 -9.29 4.39 -10.36
C ASN A 44 -9.07 5.90 -10.48
N THR A 45 -10.14 6.70 -10.47
CA THR A 45 -10.03 8.17 -10.48
C THR A 45 -9.35 8.67 -9.20
N LEU A 46 -9.75 8.16 -8.04
CA LEU A 46 -9.14 8.53 -6.76
C LEU A 46 -7.70 8.02 -6.64
N LEU A 47 -7.40 6.86 -7.20
CA LEU A 47 -6.04 6.33 -7.30
C LEU A 47 -5.15 7.24 -8.17
N ALA A 48 -5.66 7.77 -9.27
CA ALA A 48 -4.94 8.75 -10.10
C ALA A 48 -4.67 10.05 -9.34
N CYS A 49 -5.65 10.56 -8.56
CA CYS A 49 -5.43 11.71 -7.69
C CYS A 49 -4.36 11.44 -6.62
N TYR A 50 -4.40 10.26 -5.99
CA TYR A 50 -3.36 9.82 -5.05
C TYR A 50 -1.98 9.78 -5.70
N PHE A 51 -1.87 9.20 -6.89
CA PHE A 51 -0.62 9.15 -7.65
C PHE A 51 -0.05 10.55 -7.90
N LEU A 52 -0.88 11.49 -8.37
CA LEU A 52 -0.46 12.87 -8.58
C LEU A 52 -0.01 13.56 -7.28
N LEU A 53 -0.76 13.35 -6.19
CA LEU A 53 -0.40 13.88 -4.87
C LEU A 53 0.95 13.35 -4.40
N VAL A 54 1.22 12.06 -4.58
CA VAL A 54 2.52 11.45 -4.30
C VAL A 54 3.62 12.12 -5.14
N VAL A 55 3.47 12.19 -6.46
CA VAL A 55 4.49 12.79 -7.34
C VAL A 55 4.79 14.24 -6.95
N ILE A 56 3.75 15.04 -6.68
CA ILE A 56 3.90 16.43 -6.24
C ILE A 56 4.63 16.50 -4.90
N SER A 57 4.23 15.68 -3.92
CA SER A 57 4.89 15.66 -2.61
C SER A 57 6.38 15.34 -2.73
N GLN A 58 6.74 14.36 -3.57
CA GLN A 58 8.12 13.94 -3.75
C GLN A 58 8.93 14.98 -4.52
N LEU A 59 8.31 15.69 -5.48
CA LEU A 59 8.93 16.81 -6.17
C LEU A 59 9.29 17.94 -5.19
N LEU A 60 8.38 18.29 -4.28
CA LEU A 60 8.64 19.30 -3.25
C LEU A 60 9.78 18.87 -2.33
N MET A 61 9.78 17.62 -1.86
CA MET A 61 10.83 17.10 -0.98
C MET A 61 12.18 17.11 -1.66
N ASN A 62 12.29 16.58 -2.88
CA ASN A 62 13.55 16.55 -3.62
C ASN A 62 14.04 17.96 -3.98
N SER A 63 13.12 18.90 -4.22
CA SER A 63 13.49 20.31 -4.41
C SER A 63 14.10 20.92 -3.14
N MET A 64 13.53 20.64 -1.97
CA MET A 64 14.10 21.07 -0.69
C MET A 64 15.49 20.45 -0.44
N VAL A 65 15.68 19.17 -0.80
CA VAL A 65 17.00 18.52 -0.70
C VAL A 65 18.03 19.22 -1.57
N ILE A 66 17.68 19.54 -2.81
CA ILE A 66 18.60 20.24 -3.72
C ILE A 66 18.92 21.63 -3.20
N ILE A 67 17.93 22.41 -2.75
CA ILE A 67 18.15 23.76 -2.20
C ILE A 67 19.07 23.69 -0.97
N ASN A 68 18.81 22.77 -0.04
CA ASN A 68 19.62 22.63 1.17
C ASN A 68 21.05 22.18 0.88
N THR A 69 21.28 21.48 -0.24
CA THR A 69 22.60 20.96 -0.62
C THR A 69 23.37 21.94 -1.50
N CYS A 70 22.69 22.62 -2.42
CA CYS A 70 23.30 23.42 -3.48
C CYS A 70 23.09 24.94 -3.34
N GLY A 71 22.25 25.36 -2.39
CA GLY A 71 21.84 26.76 -2.26
C GLY A 71 20.95 27.24 -3.41
N GLY A 72 20.68 28.54 -3.43
CA GLY A 72 19.81 29.19 -4.41
C GLY A 72 18.31 29.03 -4.12
N SER A 73 17.49 29.47 -5.07
CA SER A 73 16.03 29.48 -4.95
C SER A 73 15.37 28.25 -5.59
N LEU A 74 14.08 28.04 -5.27
CA LEU A 74 13.27 26.97 -5.85
C LEU A 74 13.23 27.04 -7.38
N THR A 75 13.13 28.23 -7.96
CA THR A 75 13.02 28.44 -9.41
C THR A 75 14.30 28.09 -10.16
N GLN A 76 15.47 28.38 -9.59
CA GLN A 76 16.78 28.04 -10.17
C GLN A 76 17.00 26.52 -10.20
N ASN A 77 16.56 25.82 -9.16
CA ASN A 77 16.77 24.38 -9.00
C ASN A 77 15.59 23.52 -9.51
N PHE A 78 14.49 24.14 -9.93
CA PHE A 78 13.24 23.45 -10.27
C PHE A 78 13.41 22.46 -11.44
N GLY A 79 14.06 22.87 -12.52
CA GLY A 79 14.23 22.00 -13.71
C GLY A 79 15.03 20.73 -13.40
N ALA A 80 16.03 20.85 -12.53
CA ALA A 80 16.82 19.73 -12.04
C ALA A 80 15.98 18.78 -11.19
N ALA A 81 15.27 19.32 -10.20
CA ALA A 81 14.40 18.57 -9.30
C ALA A 81 13.27 17.86 -10.04
N PHE A 82 12.67 18.53 -11.03
CA PHE A 82 11.60 18.00 -11.86
C PHE A 82 12.06 16.78 -12.65
N LEU A 83 13.15 16.87 -13.40
CA LEU A 83 13.63 15.74 -14.22
C LEU A 83 14.05 14.55 -13.36
N LEU A 84 14.74 14.80 -12.24
CA LEU A 84 15.20 13.74 -11.35
C LEU A 84 14.07 13.08 -10.56
N THR A 85 12.93 13.75 -10.38
CA THR A 85 11.81 13.22 -9.60
C THR A 85 10.69 12.73 -10.48
N VAL A 86 10.12 13.60 -11.31
CA VAL A 86 8.88 13.29 -12.05
C VAL A 86 9.08 12.16 -13.03
N ILE A 87 10.22 12.08 -13.73
CA ILE A 87 10.47 10.99 -14.69
C ILE A 87 10.49 9.63 -13.98
N PRO A 88 11.39 9.35 -13.01
CA PRO A 88 11.41 8.02 -12.40
C PRO A 88 10.14 7.70 -11.62
N TRP A 89 9.52 8.68 -10.95
CA TRP A 89 8.25 8.44 -10.27
C TRP A 89 7.12 8.15 -11.25
N PHE A 90 6.99 8.92 -12.32
CA PHE A 90 5.92 8.69 -13.29
C PHE A 90 6.07 7.34 -14.00
N PHE A 91 7.29 7.02 -14.46
CA PHE A 91 7.51 5.78 -15.20
C PHE A 91 7.55 4.54 -14.30
N ILE A 92 8.28 4.55 -13.17
CA ILE A 92 8.42 3.34 -12.35
C ILE A 92 7.21 3.17 -11.45
N PHE A 93 6.83 4.18 -10.66
CA PHE A 93 5.68 4.06 -9.76
C PHE A 93 4.37 3.95 -10.54
N GLY A 94 4.21 4.74 -11.60
CA GLY A 94 3.05 4.64 -12.49
C GLY A 94 2.95 3.27 -13.18
N MET A 95 4.07 2.71 -13.66
CA MET A 95 4.07 1.36 -14.23
C MET A 95 3.67 0.32 -13.19
N VAL A 96 4.20 0.38 -11.96
CA VAL A 96 3.82 -0.56 -10.89
C VAL A 96 2.31 -0.47 -10.62
N ILE A 97 1.74 0.73 -10.55
CA ILE A 97 0.28 0.91 -10.42
C ILE A 97 -0.47 0.22 -11.57
N ILE A 98 -0.06 0.45 -12.82
CA ILE A 98 -0.70 -0.16 -14.00
C ILE A 98 -0.60 -1.69 -13.94
N VAL A 99 0.56 -2.23 -13.57
CA VAL A 99 0.77 -3.68 -13.42
C VAL A 99 -0.17 -4.27 -12.37
N LEU A 100 -0.35 -3.61 -11.22
CA LEU A 100 -1.26 -4.09 -10.18
C LEU A 100 -2.75 -4.01 -10.56
N ILE A 101 -3.12 -3.07 -11.43
CA ILE A 101 -4.48 -2.98 -11.98
C ILE A 101 -4.71 -4.09 -13.00
N MET A 102 -3.77 -4.28 -13.94
CA MET A 102 -3.91 -5.25 -15.03
C MET A 102 -3.72 -6.69 -14.56
N PHE A 103 -2.84 -6.90 -13.58
CA PHE A 103 -2.49 -8.21 -13.04
C PHE A 103 -2.67 -8.21 -11.51
N PRO A 104 -3.92 -8.27 -11.01
CA PRO A 104 -4.21 -8.22 -9.57
C PRO A 104 -3.54 -9.35 -8.79
N GLY A 105 -3.22 -10.49 -9.45
CA GLY A 105 -2.46 -11.59 -8.85
C GLY A 105 -1.07 -11.19 -8.33
N PHE A 106 -0.47 -10.09 -8.79
CA PHE A 106 0.80 -9.59 -8.23
C PHE A 106 0.65 -9.13 -6.78
N LYS A 107 -0.54 -8.64 -6.39
CA LYS A 107 -0.80 -8.25 -4.99
C LYS A 107 -0.65 -9.43 -4.03
N SER A 108 -0.90 -10.65 -4.53
CA SER A 108 -0.80 -11.91 -3.76
C SER A 108 0.59 -12.17 -3.19
N ALA A 109 1.65 -11.65 -3.81
CA ALA A 109 3.02 -11.80 -3.31
C ALA A 109 3.18 -11.25 -1.88
N PHE A 110 2.55 -10.11 -1.58
CA PHE A 110 2.56 -9.51 -0.25
C PHE A 110 1.27 -9.80 0.53
N SER A 111 0.11 -9.87 -0.12
CA SER A 111 -1.16 -10.07 0.56
C SER A 111 -1.27 -11.46 1.19
N ASN A 112 -0.64 -12.49 0.62
CA ASN A 112 -0.68 -13.85 1.20
C ASN A 112 0.29 -14.06 2.37
N VAL A 113 1.21 -13.12 2.59
CA VAL A 113 2.18 -13.16 3.70
C VAL A 113 1.84 -12.08 4.73
N ILE A 114 2.00 -10.81 4.36
CA ILE A 114 1.81 -9.67 5.25
C ILE A 114 0.32 -9.39 5.45
N GLY A 115 -0.45 -9.40 4.36
CA GLY A 115 -1.90 -9.24 4.43
C GLY A 115 -2.55 -10.35 5.26
N TYR A 116 -2.18 -11.61 4.99
CA TYR A 116 -2.62 -12.77 5.74
C TYR A 116 -2.33 -12.62 7.22
N PHE A 117 -1.09 -12.28 7.58
CA PHE A 117 -0.73 -12.07 8.98
C PHE A 117 -1.65 -11.04 9.65
N ALA A 118 -1.93 -9.92 8.98
CA ALA A 118 -2.79 -8.86 9.50
C ALA A 118 -4.27 -9.25 9.65
N VAL A 119 -4.78 -10.14 8.80
CA VAL A 119 -6.21 -10.50 8.79
C VAL A 119 -6.53 -11.89 9.34
N SER A 120 -5.51 -12.71 9.63
CA SER A 120 -5.63 -14.14 9.98
C SER A 120 -6.63 -14.41 11.11
N ASN A 121 -6.57 -13.63 12.20
CA ASN A 121 -7.47 -13.79 13.34
C ASN A 121 -8.93 -13.50 12.98
N SER A 122 -9.18 -12.37 12.30
CA SER A 122 -10.52 -11.99 11.84
C SER A 122 -11.08 -12.98 10.82
N ALA A 123 -10.23 -13.46 9.90
CA ALA A 123 -10.58 -14.49 8.93
C ALA A 123 -10.96 -15.80 9.63
N ASN A 124 -10.17 -16.24 10.61
CA ASN A 124 -10.46 -17.45 11.38
C ASN A 124 -11.81 -17.36 12.10
N ASN A 125 -12.06 -16.26 12.82
CA ASN A 125 -13.30 -16.06 13.56
C ASN A 125 -14.53 -16.03 12.63
N THR A 126 -14.41 -15.35 11.49
CA THR A 126 -15.50 -15.25 10.52
C THR A 126 -15.77 -16.61 9.86
N LEU A 127 -14.73 -17.29 9.39
CA LEU A 127 -14.87 -18.58 8.71
C LEU A 127 -15.35 -19.70 9.63
N THR A 128 -14.92 -19.74 10.90
CA THR A 128 -15.40 -20.72 11.88
C THR A 128 -16.85 -20.45 12.33
N THR A 129 -17.28 -19.19 12.29
CA THR A 129 -18.69 -18.83 12.52
C THR A 129 -19.56 -19.29 11.34
N LEU A 130 -19.07 -19.05 10.12
CA LEU A 130 -19.79 -19.30 8.87
C LEU A 130 -19.89 -20.79 8.51
N LEU A 131 -18.76 -21.50 8.59
CA LEU A 131 -18.64 -22.88 8.14
C LEU A 131 -19.02 -23.87 9.25
N MET A 132 -19.54 -25.03 8.87
CA MET A 132 -19.73 -26.13 9.81
C MET A 132 -18.36 -26.56 10.37
N ASN A 133 -18.28 -26.85 11.67
CA ASN A 133 -17.09 -27.48 12.23
C ASN A 133 -16.94 -28.87 11.60
N THR A 134 -15.84 -29.11 10.90
CA THR A 134 -15.57 -30.35 10.16
C THR A 134 -15.29 -31.56 11.07
N ASP A 135 -15.45 -31.42 12.39
CA ASP A 135 -15.39 -32.50 13.38
C ASP A 135 -16.63 -33.41 13.39
N LEU A 136 -17.56 -33.23 12.45
CA LEU A 136 -18.74 -34.09 12.33
C LEU A 136 -18.64 -34.98 11.10
N THR A 137 -17.97 -36.11 11.31
CA THR A 137 -18.03 -37.38 10.55
C THR A 137 -19.47 -37.93 10.39
N LYS A 138 -20.52 -37.10 10.33
CA LYS A 138 -21.92 -37.52 10.51
C LYS A 138 -22.99 -36.80 9.68
N THR A 139 -22.67 -35.88 8.77
CA THR A 139 -23.73 -35.13 8.03
C THR A 139 -23.80 -35.41 6.52
N ILE A 140 -23.04 -36.38 6.02
CA ILE A 140 -23.10 -36.80 4.60
C ILE A 140 -24.20 -37.85 4.34
N ASP A 141 -24.78 -38.45 5.38
CA ASP A 141 -25.71 -39.58 5.20
C ASP A 141 -27.20 -39.21 5.06
N GLU A 142 -27.61 -37.95 5.26
CA GLU A 142 -29.04 -37.64 5.46
C GLU A 142 -29.70 -36.58 4.55
N SER A 143 -29.14 -36.23 3.38
CA SER A 143 -29.89 -35.37 2.44
C SER A 143 -29.93 -35.92 1.01
N THR A 144 -30.96 -36.74 0.80
CA THR A 144 -31.46 -37.22 -0.49
C THR A 144 -32.03 -36.07 -1.33
N SER A 145 -32.00 -36.26 -2.65
CA SER A 145 -32.77 -35.61 -3.73
C SER A 145 -32.16 -34.41 -4.46
N GLY A 146 -31.43 -34.73 -5.54
CA GLY A 146 -31.07 -33.86 -6.66
C GLY A 146 -29.60 -34.02 -7.08
N ASP A 147 -29.34 -34.49 -8.31
CA ASP A 147 -28.02 -34.80 -8.91
C ASP A 147 -26.93 -35.14 -7.85
N GLU A 148 -27.20 -36.22 -7.12
CA GLU A 148 -26.58 -36.55 -5.83
C GLU A 148 -25.06 -36.76 -5.93
N GLU A 149 -24.58 -37.23 -7.08
CA GLU A 149 -23.17 -37.57 -7.24
C GLU A 149 -22.28 -36.33 -7.39
N GLN A 150 -22.72 -35.32 -8.16
CA GLN A 150 -21.93 -34.11 -8.41
C GLN A 150 -21.88 -33.21 -7.17
N ASN A 151 -23.00 -33.05 -6.47
CA ASN A 151 -23.08 -32.29 -5.23
C ASN A 151 -22.32 -32.95 -4.07
N LYS A 152 -22.33 -34.29 -3.99
CA LYS A 152 -21.56 -35.04 -2.99
C LYS A 152 -20.06 -34.94 -3.25
N ASN A 153 -19.64 -35.02 -4.52
CA ASN A 153 -18.24 -34.87 -4.91
C ASN A 153 -17.71 -33.44 -4.67
N LEU A 154 -18.52 -32.41 -4.94
CA LEU A 154 -18.18 -31.01 -4.62
C LEU A 154 -18.06 -30.76 -3.12
N LYS A 155 -19.01 -31.27 -2.32
CA LYS A 155 -18.94 -31.19 -0.85
C LYS A 155 -17.73 -31.91 -0.29
N SER A 156 -17.48 -33.14 -0.75
CA SER A 156 -16.32 -33.95 -0.33
C SER A 156 -15.00 -33.28 -0.68
N ALA A 157 -14.87 -32.72 -1.89
CA ALA A 157 -13.67 -32.00 -2.31
C ALA A 157 -13.45 -30.73 -1.45
N ALA A 158 -14.52 -29.99 -1.15
CA ALA A 158 -14.40 -28.78 -0.36
C ALA A 158 -14.19 -29.05 1.14
N GLU A 159 -14.75 -30.13 1.68
CA GLU A 159 -14.41 -30.64 3.02
C GLU A 159 -12.96 -31.11 3.10
N ALA A 160 -12.46 -31.79 2.07
CA ALA A 160 -11.06 -32.20 1.98
C ALA A 160 -10.15 -30.96 1.95
N ILE A 161 -10.50 -29.91 1.21
CA ILE A 161 -9.78 -28.63 1.22
C ILE A 161 -9.77 -28.01 2.62
N ILE A 162 -10.91 -27.96 3.31
CA ILE A 162 -10.99 -27.42 4.69
C ILE A 162 -10.12 -28.23 5.66
N LYS A 163 -10.17 -29.58 5.58
CA LYS A 163 -9.35 -30.47 6.41
C LYS A 163 -7.86 -30.36 6.10
N LEU A 164 -7.48 -30.26 4.83
CA LEU A 164 -6.10 -30.09 4.37
C LEU A 164 -5.53 -28.72 4.75
N CYS A 165 -6.38 -27.68 4.82
CA CYS A 165 -5.93 -26.35 5.21
C CYS A 165 -5.47 -26.27 6.67
N GLY A 166 -5.81 -27.22 7.56
CA GLY A 166 -5.40 -27.26 8.97
C GLY A 166 -5.91 -26.11 9.86
N ASN A 167 -6.10 -24.93 9.27
CA ASN A 167 -6.65 -23.71 9.82
C ASN A 167 -7.46 -23.00 8.70
N MET A 168 -8.75 -22.74 8.94
CA MET A 168 -9.62 -22.11 7.94
C MET A 168 -9.14 -20.73 7.51
N SER A 169 -8.38 -20.00 8.34
CA SER A 169 -7.82 -18.71 7.93
C SER A 169 -6.94 -18.80 6.69
N ILE A 170 -6.29 -19.93 6.40
CA ILE A 170 -5.45 -20.10 5.20
C ILE A 170 -6.28 -20.01 3.91
N LEU A 171 -7.57 -20.34 3.96
CA LEU A 171 -8.48 -20.21 2.81
C LEU A 171 -8.56 -18.77 2.32
N ILE A 172 -8.34 -17.78 3.19
CA ILE A 172 -8.42 -16.36 2.82
C ILE A 172 -7.43 -15.99 1.71
N ASN A 173 -6.30 -16.70 1.60
CA ASN A 173 -5.27 -16.43 0.60
C ASN A 173 -5.71 -16.77 -0.83
N GLN A 174 -6.76 -17.59 -0.98
CA GLN A 174 -7.32 -17.97 -2.29
C GLN A 174 -8.46 -17.04 -2.73
N ILE A 175 -9.04 -16.30 -1.79
CA ILE A 175 -10.17 -15.40 -2.05
C ILE A 175 -9.61 -14.00 -2.31
N VAL A 176 -9.98 -13.38 -3.42
CA VAL A 176 -9.66 -11.99 -3.78
C VAL A 176 -10.95 -11.26 -4.16
N PRO A 177 -10.98 -9.91 -4.15
CA PRO A 177 -12.21 -9.19 -4.47
C PRO A 177 -12.83 -9.59 -5.81
N GLY A 178 -12.00 -9.87 -6.82
CA GLY A 178 -12.45 -10.24 -8.17
C GLY A 178 -13.08 -11.63 -8.30
N ASN A 179 -12.80 -12.57 -7.39
CA ASN A 179 -13.39 -13.92 -7.40
C ASN A 179 -14.30 -14.19 -6.19
N PHE A 180 -14.59 -13.15 -5.39
CA PHE A 180 -15.30 -13.30 -4.13
C PHE A 180 -16.67 -13.97 -4.29
N THR A 181 -17.45 -13.58 -5.30
CA THR A 181 -18.78 -14.15 -5.55
C THR A 181 -18.73 -15.64 -5.88
N GLU A 182 -17.75 -16.05 -6.70
CA GLU A 182 -17.55 -17.46 -7.06
C GLU A 182 -17.16 -18.29 -5.84
N TYR A 183 -16.20 -17.81 -5.05
CA TYR A 183 -15.80 -18.46 -3.81
C TYR A 183 -16.92 -18.51 -2.77
N TRP A 184 -17.74 -17.45 -2.67
CA TRP A 184 -18.90 -17.44 -1.79
C TRP A 184 -19.89 -18.55 -2.19
N SER A 185 -20.20 -18.69 -3.47
CA SER A 185 -21.05 -19.76 -3.99
C SER A 185 -20.45 -21.15 -3.74
N MET A 186 -19.14 -21.31 -3.87
CA MET A 186 -18.44 -22.57 -3.57
C MET A 186 -18.48 -22.92 -2.06
N LEU A 187 -18.41 -21.92 -1.18
CA LEU A 187 -18.47 -22.13 0.26
C LEU A 187 -19.90 -22.35 0.77
N THR A 188 -20.91 -21.85 0.08
CA THR A 188 -22.33 -21.90 0.51
C THR A 188 -22.79 -23.29 0.94
N PRO A 189 -22.50 -24.39 0.21
CA PRO A 189 -22.88 -25.76 0.62
C PRO A 189 -22.25 -26.25 1.93
N LEU A 190 -21.17 -25.61 2.40
CA LEU A 190 -20.39 -25.95 3.59
C LEU A 190 -20.71 -25.04 4.78
N MET A 191 -21.49 -23.98 4.54
CA MET A 191 -21.92 -23.06 5.60
C MET A 191 -22.95 -23.74 6.50
N LYS A 192 -23.10 -23.27 7.75
CA LYS A 192 -24.18 -23.73 8.63
C LYS A 192 -25.55 -23.45 7.99
N PRO A 193 -26.59 -24.28 8.23
CA PRO A 193 -27.87 -24.17 7.50
C PRO A 193 -28.54 -22.79 7.63
N GLU A 194 -28.35 -22.13 8.76
CA GLU A 194 -28.81 -20.76 9.05
C GLU A 194 -28.22 -19.70 8.09
N TYR A 195 -27.08 -19.96 7.46
CA TYR A 195 -26.42 -19.05 6.52
C TYR A 195 -26.58 -19.47 5.04
N GLN A 196 -27.28 -20.58 4.76
CA GLN A 196 -27.41 -21.09 3.38
C GLN A 196 -28.57 -20.48 2.58
N LYS A 197 -29.72 -20.22 3.21
CA LYS A 197 -30.97 -19.90 2.49
C LYS A 197 -31.22 -18.41 2.22
N ASP A 198 -30.62 -17.51 2.98
CA ASP A 198 -30.70 -16.04 2.80
C ASP A 198 -29.40 -15.38 3.29
N GLY A 199 -28.27 -16.00 2.96
CA GLY A 199 -26.97 -15.84 3.61
C GLY A 199 -26.75 -14.49 4.27
N ASP A 200 -26.54 -14.52 5.59
CA ASP A 200 -26.39 -13.35 6.44
C ASP A 200 -25.51 -12.30 5.74
N THR A 201 -26.16 -11.24 5.27
CA THR A 201 -25.52 -10.18 4.49
C THR A 201 -24.42 -9.53 5.32
N MET A 202 -24.52 -9.59 6.66
CA MET A 202 -23.50 -9.13 7.57
C MET A 202 -22.24 -9.99 7.51
N LEU A 203 -22.33 -11.32 7.69
CA LEU A 203 -21.17 -12.21 7.62
C LEU A 203 -20.53 -12.22 6.23
N LYS A 204 -21.34 -12.14 5.18
CA LYS A 204 -20.85 -11.99 3.81
C LYS A 204 -20.04 -10.69 3.64
N GLN A 205 -20.53 -9.59 4.20
CA GLN A 205 -19.85 -8.29 4.11
C GLN A 205 -18.58 -8.30 4.96
N GLN A 206 -18.63 -8.90 6.16
CA GLN A 206 -17.46 -9.06 7.02
C GLN A 206 -16.36 -9.86 6.32
N LEU A 207 -16.70 -10.96 5.65
CA LEU A 207 -15.73 -11.73 4.88
C LEU A 207 -15.16 -10.92 3.71
N LEU A 208 -16.02 -10.17 3.00
CA LEU A 208 -15.58 -9.26 1.93
C LEU A 208 -14.61 -8.20 2.44
N ASP A 209 -14.90 -7.57 3.58
CA ASP A 209 -14.06 -6.55 4.19
C ASP A 209 -12.68 -7.11 4.57
N ILE A 210 -12.64 -8.34 5.10
CA ILE A 210 -11.39 -9.05 5.41
C ILE A 210 -10.57 -9.32 4.14
N VAL A 211 -11.23 -9.78 3.07
CA VAL A 211 -10.58 -10.03 1.76
C VAL A 211 -10.03 -8.74 1.17
N VAL A 212 -10.82 -7.66 1.18
CA VAL A 212 -10.44 -6.34 0.66
C VAL A 212 -9.29 -5.74 1.48
N LEU A 213 -9.32 -5.86 2.81
CA LEU A 213 -8.24 -5.41 3.67
C LEU A 213 -6.93 -6.15 3.35
N ARG A 214 -6.98 -7.47 3.17
CA ARG A 214 -5.82 -8.28 2.78
C ARG A 214 -5.23 -7.79 1.46
N ASP A 215 -6.08 -7.61 0.44
CA ASP A 215 -5.67 -7.17 -0.89
C ASP A 215 -5.06 -5.76 -0.86
N ASN A 216 -5.69 -4.84 -0.11
CA ASN A 216 -5.21 -3.47 0.10
C ASN A 216 -3.84 -3.44 0.77
N ILE A 217 -3.58 -4.31 1.75
CA ILE A 217 -2.25 -4.43 2.36
C ILE A 217 -1.23 -4.88 1.31
N GLY A 218 -1.56 -5.85 0.47
CA GLY A 218 -0.68 -6.29 -0.62
C GLY A 218 -0.34 -5.16 -1.59
N GLU A 219 -1.34 -4.39 -2.01
CA GLU A 219 -1.18 -3.22 -2.87
C GLU A 219 -0.34 -2.12 -2.20
N ALA A 220 -0.61 -1.81 -0.93
CA ALA A 220 0.15 -0.83 -0.15
C ALA A 220 1.62 -1.23 0.00
N MET A 221 1.91 -2.51 0.22
CA MET A 221 3.29 -2.99 0.32
C MET A 221 4.04 -2.82 -1.00
N TRP A 222 3.43 -3.12 -2.15
CA TRP A 222 4.03 -2.80 -3.44
C TRP A 222 4.38 -1.32 -3.55
N TYR A 223 3.45 -0.44 -3.15
CA TYR A 223 3.70 1.00 -3.19
C TYR A 223 4.87 1.43 -2.30
N VAL A 224 4.95 0.90 -1.07
CA VAL A 224 6.03 1.18 -0.13
C VAL A 224 7.38 0.69 -0.66
N TYR A 225 7.45 -0.55 -1.16
CA TYR A 225 8.70 -1.09 -1.72
C TYR A 225 9.18 -0.28 -2.92
N THR A 226 8.29 0.09 -3.83
CA THR A 226 8.64 0.94 -4.98
C THR A 226 9.07 2.33 -4.54
N ALA A 227 8.43 2.92 -3.53
CA ALA A 227 8.83 4.23 -3.00
C ALA A 227 10.22 4.20 -2.35
N ILE A 228 10.54 3.16 -1.56
CA ILE A 228 11.88 2.99 -0.98
C ILE A 228 12.94 2.97 -2.09
N LEU A 229 12.71 2.18 -3.15
CA LEU A 229 13.60 2.11 -4.30
C LEU A 229 13.77 3.48 -4.98
N LEU A 230 12.65 4.16 -5.26
CA LEU A 230 12.65 5.44 -5.96
C LEU A 230 13.31 6.57 -5.16
N ILE A 231 13.03 6.66 -3.87
CA ILE A 231 13.66 7.65 -2.99
C ILE A 231 15.17 7.41 -2.97
N SER A 232 15.60 6.16 -2.83
CA SER A 232 17.01 5.78 -2.81
C SER A 232 17.71 6.18 -4.12
N ILE A 233 17.14 5.83 -5.27
CA ILE A 233 17.70 6.16 -6.59
C ILE A 233 17.73 7.67 -6.80
N THR A 234 16.64 8.37 -6.48
CA THR A 234 16.52 9.81 -6.73
C THR A 234 17.54 10.58 -5.91
N GLN A 235 17.72 10.21 -4.64
CA GLN A 235 18.68 10.88 -3.78
C GLN A 235 20.12 10.55 -4.12
N TYR A 236 20.41 9.29 -4.47
CA TYR A 236 21.71 8.93 -5.02
C TYR A 236 22.04 9.78 -6.25
N ASN A 237 21.08 9.97 -7.16
CA ASN A 237 21.27 10.80 -8.35
C ASN A 237 21.42 12.29 -8.03
N ILE A 238 20.71 12.82 -7.03
CA ILE A 238 20.89 14.20 -6.56
C ILE A 238 22.30 14.40 -6.00
N MET A 239 22.77 13.49 -5.15
CA MET A 239 24.11 13.56 -4.56
C MET A 239 25.21 13.43 -5.62
N LYS A 240 25.03 12.54 -6.60
CA LYS A 240 26.02 12.29 -7.66
C LYS A 240 26.09 13.39 -8.71
N ARG A 241 24.96 14.04 -9.03
CA ARG A 241 24.89 15.08 -10.07
C ARG A 241 25.81 16.27 -9.78
N GLY A 242 26.05 16.58 -8.51
CA GLY A 242 26.73 17.80 -8.11
C GLY A 242 25.88 19.06 -8.37
N CYS A 243 26.26 20.17 -7.74
CA CYS A 243 25.56 21.44 -7.87
C CYS A 243 26.01 22.15 -9.15
N VAL A 244 25.09 22.45 -10.06
CA VAL A 244 25.37 23.30 -11.22
C VAL A 244 25.27 24.75 -10.73
N GLY A 245 26.41 25.33 -10.36
CA GLY A 245 26.47 26.67 -9.80
C GLY A 245 26.12 27.73 -10.84
N ASP A 246 25.04 28.46 -10.59
CA ASP A 246 24.85 29.81 -11.16
C ASP A 246 25.90 30.74 -10.52
N LEU A 247 26.55 31.60 -11.33
CA LEU A 247 27.67 32.45 -10.91
C LEU A 247 27.28 33.37 -9.75
N ALA A 248 26.03 33.82 -9.74
CA ALA A 248 25.45 34.62 -8.65
C ALA A 248 25.29 33.83 -7.34
N THR A 249 24.91 32.54 -7.44
CA THR A 249 24.78 31.66 -6.27
C THR A 249 26.13 31.31 -5.68
N LEU A 250 27.16 31.13 -6.52
CA LEU A 250 28.54 30.92 -6.06
C LEU A 250 29.09 32.13 -5.30
N GLN A 251 28.85 33.35 -5.80
CA GLN A 251 29.24 34.58 -5.09
C GLN A 251 28.51 34.72 -3.76
N THR A 252 27.19 34.50 -3.74
CA THR A 252 26.39 34.57 -2.50
C THR A 252 26.88 33.59 -1.45
N ASN A 253 27.15 32.33 -1.84
CA ASN A 253 27.65 31.31 -0.91
C ASN A 253 29.06 31.64 -0.41
N HIS A 254 29.91 32.24 -1.25
CA HIS A 254 31.25 32.68 -0.86
C HIS A 254 31.19 33.82 0.17
N ASP A 255 30.33 34.82 -0.06
CA ASP A 255 30.16 35.95 0.85
C ASP A 255 29.61 35.50 2.22
N GLN A 256 28.62 34.60 2.21
CA GLN A 256 28.09 34.00 3.45
C GLN A 256 29.16 33.21 4.22
N TYR A 257 30.03 32.48 3.52
CA TYR A 257 31.12 31.75 4.15
C TYR A 257 32.11 32.71 4.85
N LEU A 258 32.49 33.81 4.18
CA LEU A 258 33.37 34.83 4.76
C LEU A 258 32.76 35.50 6.00
N GLU A 259 31.46 35.80 5.97
CA GLU A 259 30.74 36.38 7.12
C GLU A 259 30.66 35.39 8.29
N GLN A 260 30.42 34.12 8.01
CA GLN A 260 30.39 33.05 9.02
C GLN A 260 31.78 32.80 9.63
N GLU A 261 32.84 32.88 8.82
CA GLU A 261 34.21 32.77 9.29
C GLU A 261 34.58 33.95 10.20
N ALA A 262 34.26 35.18 9.78
CA ALA A 262 34.52 36.38 10.58
C ALA A 262 33.79 36.36 11.93
N THR A 263 32.52 35.94 11.95
CA THR A 263 31.74 35.81 13.19
C THR A 263 32.29 34.72 14.12
N THR A 264 32.73 33.58 13.55
CA THR A 264 33.35 32.49 14.32
C THR A 264 34.71 32.90 14.88
N GLN A 265 35.53 33.60 14.11
CA GLN A 265 36.81 34.13 14.56
C GLN A 265 36.62 35.17 15.68
N ALA A 266 35.70 36.12 15.51
CA ALA A 266 35.38 37.11 16.54
C ALA A 266 34.83 36.46 17.84
N ALA A 267 34.03 35.39 17.72
CA ALA A 267 33.56 34.62 18.87
C ALA A 267 34.73 33.90 19.59
N ASN A 268 35.64 33.29 18.83
CA ASN A 268 36.83 32.63 19.36
C ASN A 268 37.80 33.61 20.03
N GLU A 269 37.97 34.82 19.48
CA GLU A 269 38.79 35.87 20.09
C GLU A 269 38.18 36.37 21.40
N LYS A 270 36.86 36.62 21.44
CA LYS A 270 36.16 36.94 22.68
C LYS A 270 36.33 35.84 23.73
N ALA A 271 36.15 34.57 23.34
CA ALA A 271 36.31 33.43 24.24
C ALA A 271 37.75 33.32 24.79
N LYS A 272 38.77 33.56 23.96
CA LYS A 272 40.17 33.60 24.42
C LYS A 272 40.45 34.76 25.36
N SER A 273 39.86 35.94 25.12
CA SER A 273 40.07 37.12 25.97
C SER A 273 39.50 36.97 27.39
N THR A 274 38.44 36.17 27.56
CA THR A 274 37.84 35.88 28.88
C THR A 274 38.60 34.85 29.73
N VAL A 275 39.60 34.15 29.18
CA VAL A 275 40.40 33.13 29.90
C VAL A 275 41.63 33.73 30.60
N TYR A 276 42.00 34.99 30.31
CA TYR A 276 43.19 35.67 30.86
C TYR A 276 42.90 36.73 31.93
N THR A 277 41.89 36.52 32.77
CA THR A 277 41.71 37.30 34.01
C THR A 277 41.88 36.39 35.22
N TYR A 278 43.11 36.32 35.73
CA TYR A 278 43.47 35.83 37.07
C TYR A 278 43.85 37.01 37.95
#